data_AF-A0A433EYV4-F1
#
_entry.id   AF-A0A433EYV4-F1
#
_cell.length_a   1.000
_cell.length_b   1.000
_cell.length_c   1.000
_cell.angle_alpha   90.00
_cell.angle_beta   90.00
_cell.angle_gamma   90.00
#
_symmetry.space_group_name_H-M   'P 1'
#
loop_
_entity.id
_entity.type
_entity.pdbx_description
1 polymer ?
#
loop_
_entity_poly.entity_id
_entity_poly.type
_entity_poly.pdbx_seq_one_letter_code
_entity_poly.pdbx_strand_id
1 'polypeptide(L)'
;MKPVLLILLLGLYACSPSPEDLANIASQQFRESGETEETWLHDGELHFSTALEWQKASFQNKRATSSDFLLALDEQGRLVVNISDNQSLKIHSEELTRKLNKQFEIIGPAVDNKNKYKDQLISDAVVLIASQNGWLKSV
;
A
#
# COMPACT_ATOMS: atom_id res chain seq x y z
N MET A 1 -11.16 -3.42 53.17
CA MET A 1 -11.88 -3.79 51.93
C MET A 1 -10.92 -3.60 50.77
N LYS A 2 -10.59 -4.68 50.02
CA LYS A 2 -9.69 -4.63 48.86
C LYS A 2 -10.53 -4.62 47.59
N PRO A 3 -10.32 -3.72 46.62
CA PRO A 3 -10.84 -3.93 45.28
C PRO A 3 -9.85 -4.81 44.50
N VAL A 4 -10.32 -6.00 44.14
CA VAL A 4 -9.71 -6.86 43.11
C VAL A 4 -10.09 -6.24 41.77
N LEU A 5 -9.12 -5.69 41.04
CA LEU A 5 -9.34 -5.22 39.67
C LEU A 5 -8.99 -6.38 38.71
N LEU A 6 -10.01 -7.13 38.32
CA LEU A 6 -9.98 -7.98 37.13
C LEU A 6 -9.95 -7.05 35.91
N ILE A 7 -8.87 -7.05 35.13
CA ILE A 7 -8.90 -6.51 33.77
C ILE A 7 -8.66 -7.65 32.78
N LEU A 8 -9.64 -7.74 31.90
CA LEU A 8 -9.85 -8.68 30.82
C LEU A 8 -8.58 -9.04 30.03
N LEU A 9 -8.40 -10.35 29.85
CA LEU A 9 -7.74 -10.93 28.69
C LEU A 9 -8.46 -10.49 27.41
N LEU A 10 -7.95 -9.44 26.75
CA LEU A 10 -8.26 -9.18 25.36
C LEU A 10 -7.62 -10.30 24.54
N GLY A 11 -8.45 -11.23 24.09
CA GLY A 11 -8.06 -12.26 23.14
C GLY A 11 -7.51 -11.59 21.88
N LEU A 12 -6.25 -11.86 21.58
CA LEU A 12 -5.62 -11.53 20.31
C LEU A 12 -6.33 -12.34 19.21
N TYR A 13 -7.40 -11.79 18.65
CA TYR A 13 -7.81 -12.12 17.30
C TYR A 13 -6.69 -11.62 16.39
N ALA A 14 -5.69 -12.47 16.16
CA ALA A 14 -4.82 -12.35 15.00
C ALA A 14 -5.65 -12.69 13.76
N CYS A 15 -6.62 -11.83 13.43
CA CYS A 15 -7.12 -11.75 12.07
C CYS A 15 -5.96 -11.16 11.26
N SER A 16 -5.39 -11.95 10.36
CA SER A 16 -4.56 -11.42 9.29
C SER A 16 -5.32 -10.25 8.65
N PRO A 17 -4.76 -9.04 8.56
CA PRO A 17 -5.47 -7.92 7.97
C PRO A 17 -5.87 -8.32 6.55
N SER A 18 -7.16 -8.25 6.29
CA SER A 18 -7.71 -8.54 4.97
C SER A 18 -7.20 -7.46 3.99
N PRO A 19 -7.18 -7.71 2.68
CA PRO A 19 -6.79 -6.67 1.71
C PRO A 19 -7.59 -5.37 1.81
N GLU A 20 -8.83 -5.43 2.31
CA GLU A 20 -9.67 -4.27 2.59
C GLU A 20 -9.07 -3.36 3.69
N ASP A 21 -8.30 -3.90 4.63
CA ASP A 21 -7.67 -3.10 5.69
C ASP A 21 -6.49 -2.27 5.15
N LEU A 22 -5.72 -2.81 4.21
CA LEU A 22 -4.50 -2.13 3.73
C LEU A 22 -4.81 -0.86 2.93
N ALA A 23 -5.79 -0.93 2.02
CA ALA A 23 -6.22 0.23 1.24
C ALA A 23 -6.76 1.36 2.13
N ASN A 24 -7.49 0.99 3.18
CA ASN A 24 -8.01 1.95 4.16
C ASN A 24 -6.90 2.66 4.92
N ILE A 25 -5.94 1.92 5.47
CA ILE A 25 -4.80 2.50 6.20
C ILE A 25 -3.97 3.39 5.27
N ALA A 26 -3.68 2.95 4.03
CA ALA A 26 -2.95 3.77 3.07
C ALA A 26 -3.71 5.07 2.73
N SER A 27 -5.03 5.02 2.58
CA SER A 27 -5.83 6.23 2.37
C SER A 27 -5.85 7.17 3.59
N GLN A 28 -5.69 6.64 4.80
CA GLN A 28 -5.57 7.44 6.03
C GLN A 28 -4.20 8.12 6.11
N GLN A 29 -3.13 7.41 5.75
CA GLN A 29 -1.78 7.98 5.67
C GLN A 29 -1.76 9.25 4.81
N PHE A 30 -2.37 9.20 3.62
CA PHE A 30 -2.51 10.37 2.74
C PHE A 30 -3.26 11.55 3.40
N ARG A 31 -4.30 11.28 4.19
CA ARG A 31 -5.11 12.32 4.84
C ARG A 31 -4.38 12.96 6.02
N GLU A 32 -3.58 12.18 6.74
CA GLU A 32 -2.88 12.60 7.96
C GLU A 32 -1.54 13.28 7.67
N SER A 33 -0.91 12.98 6.52
CA SER A 33 0.39 13.55 6.14
C SER A 33 0.38 15.08 5.94
N GLY A 34 -0.79 15.71 5.78
CA GLY A 34 -0.92 17.16 5.61
C GLY A 34 -0.07 17.72 4.46
N GLU A 35 0.16 19.04 4.43
CA GLU A 35 1.08 19.66 3.48
C GLU A 35 2.54 19.41 3.91
N THR A 36 3.10 18.25 3.56
CA THR A 36 4.55 18.04 3.60
C THR A 36 5.24 18.96 2.57
N GLU A 37 6.47 19.43 2.83
CA GLU A 37 7.24 20.19 1.83
C GLU A 37 7.66 19.33 0.61
N GLU A 38 7.52 18.01 0.75
CA GLU A 38 7.94 17.01 -0.23
C GLU A 38 6.86 16.80 -1.29
N THR A 39 6.85 17.65 -2.31
CA THR A 39 5.92 17.61 -3.46
C THR A 39 5.73 16.23 -4.10
N TRP A 40 6.69 15.31 -3.96
CA TRP A 40 6.64 13.98 -4.55
C TRP A 40 5.78 12.97 -3.77
N LEU A 41 5.44 13.27 -2.51
CA LEU A 41 4.65 12.45 -1.59
C LEU A 41 3.14 12.78 -1.67
N HIS A 42 2.76 13.81 -2.43
CA HIS A 42 1.38 14.29 -2.55
C HIS A 42 0.62 13.65 -3.73
N ASP A 43 -0.71 13.76 -3.67
CA ASP A 43 -1.67 13.40 -4.71
C ASP A 43 -1.80 11.88 -4.98
N GLY A 44 -1.60 11.06 -3.95
CA GLY A 44 -1.92 9.63 -3.99
C GLY A 44 -3.44 9.44 -3.91
N GLU A 45 -4.09 8.95 -4.97
CA GLU A 45 -5.55 8.83 -5.02
C GLU A 45 -6.03 7.43 -5.43
N LEU A 46 -5.11 6.48 -5.60
CA LEU A 46 -5.40 5.17 -6.21
C LEU A 46 -5.60 4.05 -5.17
N HIS A 47 -5.79 4.36 -3.88
CA HIS A 47 -5.80 3.36 -2.80
C HIS A 47 -6.87 2.27 -2.98
N PHE A 48 -8.02 2.64 -3.55
CA PHE A 48 -9.15 1.73 -3.81
C PHE A 48 -9.35 1.43 -5.29
N SER A 49 -8.40 1.82 -6.12
CA SER A 49 -8.53 1.75 -7.57
C SER A 49 -8.12 0.39 -8.15
N THR A 50 -8.55 0.13 -9.37
CA THR A 50 -8.10 -1.03 -10.14
C THR A 50 -6.82 -0.75 -10.92
N ALA A 51 -6.22 -1.81 -11.45
CA ALA A 51 -5.11 -1.74 -12.38
C ALA A 51 -5.40 -0.89 -13.64
N LEU A 52 -6.67 -0.74 -14.06
CA LEU A 52 -7.03 0.11 -15.20
C LEU A 52 -6.91 1.60 -14.89
N GLU A 53 -7.32 2.03 -13.70
CA GLU A 53 -7.08 3.39 -13.22
C GLU A 53 -5.59 3.64 -13.02
N TRP A 54 -4.86 2.65 -12.45
CA TRP A 54 -3.41 2.73 -12.35
C TRP A 54 -2.76 3.00 -13.71
N GLN A 55 -3.11 2.24 -14.75
CA GLN A 55 -2.54 2.43 -16.09
C GLN A 55 -2.69 3.86 -16.63
N LYS A 56 -3.77 4.57 -16.28
CA LYS A 56 -4.08 5.93 -16.75
C LYS A 56 -3.47 7.04 -15.89
N ALA A 57 -3.11 6.73 -14.65
CA ALA A 57 -2.63 7.71 -13.69
C ALA A 57 -1.24 8.24 -14.02
N SER A 58 -0.97 9.48 -13.58
CA SER A 58 0.35 10.10 -13.67
C SER A 58 1.37 9.33 -12.82
N PHE A 59 2.65 9.44 -13.17
CA PHE A 59 3.72 8.83 -12.37
C PHE A 59 3.76 9.37 -10.94
N GLN A 60 3.46 10.66 -10.75
CA GLN A 60 3.41 11.29 -9.43
C GLN A 60 2.36 10.63 -8.53
N ASN A 61 1.11 10.52 -9.00
CA ASN A 61 0.03 9.90 -8.22
C ASN A 61 0.36 8.43 -7.88
N LYS A 62 0.90 7.68 -8.85
CA LYS A 62 1.37 6.31 -8.62
C LYS A 62 2.41 6.19 -7.52
N ARG A 63 3.42 7.08 -7.54
CA ARG A 63 4.49 7.08 -6.53
C ARG A 63 3.98 7.51 -5.16
N ALA A 64 3.14 8.54 -5.09
CA ALA A 64 2.53 8.97 -3.84
C ALA A 64 1.69 7.83 -3.24
N THR A 65 0.78 7.24 -4.03
CA THR A 65 0.00 6.06 -3.62
C THR A 65 0.89 4.89 -3.17
N SER A 66 2.01 4.63 -3.87
CA SER A 66 2.96 3.58 -3.45
C SER A 66 3.60 3.88 -2.10
N SER A 67 3.86 5.16 -1.80
CA SER A 67 4.41 5.60 -0.51
C SER A 67 3.42 5.35 0.61
N ASP A 68 2.16 5.71 0.39
CA ASP A 68 1.09 5.47 1.36
C ASP A 68 0.94 3.98 1.68
N PHE A 69 1.03 3.12 0.66
CA PHE A 69 0.98 1.67 0.86
C PHE A 69 2.19 1.13 1.64
N LEU A 70 3.38 1.67 1.41
CA LEU A 70 4.57 1.28 2.18
C LEU A 70 4.45 1.73 3.63
N LEU A 71 4.02 2.97 3.88
CA LEU A 71 3.77 3.48 5.23
C LEU A 71 2.70 2.64 5.94
N ALA A 72 1.61 2.27 5.25
CA ALA A 72 0.59 1.40 5.81
C ALA A 72 1.11 0.01 6.18
N LEU A 73 1.99 -0.58 5.37
CA LEU A 73 2.63 -1.86 5.69
C LEU A 73 3.63 -1.73 6.86
N ASP A 74 4.34 -0.61 6.99
CA ASP A 74 5.21 -0.33 8.13
C ASP A 74 4.44 -0.12 9.43
N GLU A 75 3.34 0.63 9.37
CA GLU A 75 2.42 0.86 10.49
C GLU A 75 1.82 -0.46 11.00
N GLN A 76 1.46 -1.36 10.09
CA GLN A 76 1.04 -2.73 10.43
C GLN A 76 2.18 -3.58 11.01
N GLY A 77 3.41 -3.07 11.07
CA GLY A 77 4.59 -3.78 11.53
C GLY A 77 5.01 -4.90 10.58
N ARG A 78 4.63 -4.86 9.30
CA ARG A 78 4.84 -5.94 8.33
C ARG A 78 6.08 -5.75 7.46
N LEU A 79 6.58 -4.54 7.28
CA LEU A 79 7.77 -4.30 6.47
C LEU A 79 9.07 -4.72 7.17
N VAL A 80 10.02 -5.24 6.39
CA VAL A 80 11.43 -5.43 6.80
C VAL A 80 12.37 -4.37 6.23
N VAL A 81 11.95 -3.71 5.15
CA VAL A 81 12.72 -2.61 4.55
C VAL A 81 12.61 -1.38 5.42
N ASN A 82 13.72 -0.65 5.58
CA ASN A 82 13.71 0.59 6.33
C ASN A 82 13.18 1.73 5.44
N ILE A 83 12.09 2.37 5.87
CA ILE A 83 11.50 3.54 5.22
C ILE A 83 11.39 4.75 6.17
N SER A 84 12.16 4.74 7.28
CA SER A 84 12.06 5.75 8.35
C SER A 84 12.41 7.17 7.92
N ASP A 85 13.15 7.33 6.83
CA ASP A 85 13.55 8.62 6.27
C ASP A 85 12.98 8.82 4.86
N ASN A 86 12.79 10.09 4.48
CA ASN A 86 12.17 10.47 3.21
C ASN A 86 12.90 9.90 1.98
N GLN A 87 14.24 9.81 2.03
CA GLN A 87 15.02 9.30 0.91
C GLN A 87 14.77 7.80 0.73
N SER A 88 14.83 7.03 1.81
CA SER A 88 14.55 5.60 1.80
C SER A 88 13.12 5.31 1.38
N LEU A 89 12.13 6.04 1.93
CA LEU A 89 10.74 5.92 1.50
C LEU A 89 10.61 6.16 -0.01
N LYS A 90 11.16 7.26 -0.53
CA LYS A 90 11.09 7.59 -1.95
C LYS A 90 11.65 6.51 -2.86
N ILE A 91 12.82 5.97 -2.53
CA ILE A 91 13.48 4.91 -3.30
C ILE A 91 12.57 3.68 -3.39
N HIS A 92 12.00 3.25 -2.26
CA HIS A 92 11.13 2.08 -2.23
C HIS A 92 9.78 2.35 -2.92
N SER A 93 9.23 3.56 -2.80
CA SER A 93 8.01 3.97 -3.50
C SER A 93 8.18 3.96 -5.01
N GLU A 94 9.31 4.47 -5.51
CA GLU A 94 9.64 4.43 -6.94
C GLU A 94 9.87 3.00 -7.43
N GLU A 95 10.51 2.16 -6.60
CA GLU A 95 10.67 0.75 -6.91
C GLU A 95 9.33 0.01 -6.98
N LEU A 96 8.46 0.17 -5.99
CA LEU A 96 7.11 -0.39 -5.98
C LEU A 96 6.31 0.08 -7.20
N THR A 97 6.37 1.38 -7.52
CA THR A 97 5.72 1.97 -8.69
C THR A 97 6.17 1.30 -9.98
N ARG A 98 7.49 1.07 -10.16
CA ARG A 98 8.00 0.39 -11.36
C ARG A 98 7.51 -1.05 -11.46
N LYS A 99 7.48 -1.78 -10.34
CA LYS A 99 7.00 -3.17 -10.32
C LYS A 99 5.50 -3.24 -10.61
N LEU A 100 4.69 -2.35 -10.05
CA LEU A 100 3.26 -2.24 -10.36
C LEU A 100 3.03 -1.86 -11.83
N ASN A 101 3.79 -0.90 -12.37
CA ASN A 101 3.73 -0.56 -13.80
C ASN A 101 4.05 -1.76 -14.69
N LYS A 102 5.01 -2.61 -14.29
CA LYS A 102 5.33 -3.82 -15.03
C LYS A 102 4.24 -4.88 -14.89
N GLN A 103 3.70 -5.07 -13.69
CA GLN A 103 2.61 -6.00 -13.41
C GLN A 103 1.34 -5.66 -14.21
N PHE A 104 1.07 -4.37 -14.37
CA PHE A 104 -0.10 -3.84 -15.06
C PHE A 104 0.23 -3.31 -16.46
N GLU A 105 1.27 -3.84 -17.11
CA GLU A 105 1.63 -3.42 -18.45
C GLU A 105 0.46 -3.70 -19.44
N ILE A 106 0.18 -2.72 -20.30
CA ILE A 106 -0.81 -2.85 -21.37
C ILE A 106 -0.18 -3.67 -22.48
N ILE A 107 -0.64 -4.91 -22.63
CA ILE A 107 -0.19 -5.83 -23.67
C ILE A 107 -1.39 -6.18 -24.55
N GLY A 108 -1.31 -5.85 -25.83
CA GLY A 108 -2.34 -6.17 -26.81
C GLY A 108 -3.49 -5.15 -26.88
N PRO A 109 -4.63 -5.54 -27.48
CA PRO A 109 -5.79 -4.68 -27.69
C PRO A 109 -6.41 -4.16 -26.38
N ALA A 110 -7.06 -2.99 -26.45
CA ALA A 110 -7.70 -2.36 -25.29
C ALA A 110 -8.80 -3.23 -24.63
N VAL A 111 -9.52 -4.03 -25.40
CA VAL A 111 -10.56 -4.95 -24.90
C VAL A 111 -9.94 -6.05 -24.03
N ASP A 112 -8.83 -6.63 -24.48
CA ASP A 112 -8.12 -7.69 -23.74
C ASP A 112 -7.53 -7.14 -22.45
N ASN A 113 -6.91 -5.95 -22.51
CA ASN A 113 -6.41 -5.25 -21.35
C ASN A 113 -7.52 -4.98 -20.31
N LYS A 114 -8.68 -4.47 -20.75
CA LYS A 114 -9.83 -4.24 -19.89
C LYS A 114 -10.27 -5.54 -19.22
N ASN A 115 -10.44 -6.61 -19.98
CA ASN A 115 -10.89 -7.89 -19.45
C ASN A 115 -9.91 -8.49 -18.43
N LYS A 116 -8.60 -8.29 -18.63
CA LYS A 116 -7.55 -8.77 -17.73
C LYS A 116 -7.51 -8.02 -16.39
N TYR A 117 -7.68 -6.71 -16.41
CA TYR A 117 -7.33 -5.84 -15.27
C TYR A 117 -8.52 -5.17 -14.55
N LYS A 118 -9.75 -5.25 -15.10
CA LYS A 118 -10.94 -4.56 -14.55
C LYS A 118 -11.30 -4.90 -13.09
N ASP A 119 -10.90 -6.06 -12.60
CA ASP A 119 -11.23 -6.54 -11.25
C ASP A 119 -9.96 -6.70 -10.39
N GLN A 120 -8.78 -6.29 -10.90
CA GLN A 120 -7.53 -6.38 -10.15
C GLN A 120 -7.30 -5.11 -9.35
N LEU A 121 -7.40 -5.21 -8.02
CA LEU A 121 -7.12 -4.10 -7.12
C LEU A 121 -5.61 -3.86 -6.99
N ILE A 122 -5.23 -2.59 -6.81
CA ILE A 122 -3.82 -2.21 -6.60
C ILE A 122 -3.31 -2.76 -5.25
N SER A 123 -4.14 -2.73 -4.20
CA SER A 123 -3.78 -3.21 -2.86
C SER A 123 -3.36 -4.69 -2.85
N ASP A 124 -4.06 -5.54 -3.61
CA ASP A 124 -3.71 -6.96 -3.75
C ASP A 124 -2.35 -7.13 -4.42
N ALA A 125 -2.09 -6.37 -5.49
CA ALA A 125 -0.82 -6.41 -6.19
C ALA A 125 0.33 -5.87 -5.35
N VAL A 126 0.10 -4.86 -4.50
CA VAL A 126 1.09 -4.35 -3.54
C VAL A 126 1.54 -5.46 -2.60
N VAL A 127 0.60 -6.20 -1.98
CA VAL A 127 0.93 -7.30 -1.07
C VAL A 127 1.71 -8.39 -1.80
N LEU A 128 1.26 -8.77 -3.00
CA LEU A 128 1.94 -9.76 -3.83
C LEU A 128 3.39 -9.34 -4.16
N ILE A 129 3.58 -8.11 -4.62
CA ILE A 129 4.89 -7.58 -4.99
C ILE A 129 5.79 -7.47 -3.75
N ALA A 130 5.29 -6.92 -2.64
CA ALA A 130 6.06 -6.81 -1.41
C ALA A 130 6.52 -8.19 -0.90
N SER A 131 5.65 -9.20 -0.98
CA SER A 131 5.98 -10.59 -0.66
C SER A 131 7.07 -11.15 -1.58
N GLN A 132 6.91 -11.03 -2.90
CA GLN A 132 7.86 -11.53 -3.89
C GLN A 132 9.26 -10.89 -3.80
N ASN A 133 9.34 -9.68 -3.27
CA ASN A 133 10.60 -8.95 -3.10
C ASN A 133 11.21 -9.12 -1.70
N GLY A 134 10.61 -9.96 -0.85
CA GLY A 134 11.10 -10.19 0.51
C GLY A 134 10.98 -8.95 1.41
N TRP A 135 10.04 -8.04 1.11
CA TRP A 135 9.83 -6.83 1.88
C TRP A 135 8.91 -7.03 3.08
N LEU A 136 8.18 -8.16 3.12
CA LEU A 136 7.32 -8.52 4.23
C LEU A 136 8.06 -9.43 5.22
N LYS A 137 7.80 -9.24 6.52
CA LYS A 137 8.24 -10.15 7.57
C LYS A 137 7.68 -11.55 7.30
N SER A 138 8.50 -12.57 7.54
CA SER A 138 8.03 -13.95 7.59
C SER A 138 7.06 -14.10 8.77
N VAL A 139 5.84 -14.52 8.48
CA VAL A 139 4.83 -14.91 9.48
C VAL A 139 5.14 -16.29 10.02
#